data_AF-A0AAD7S7F9-F1
#
_entry.id   AF-A0AAD7S7F9-F1
#
_cell.length_a   1.000
_cell.length_b   1.000
_cell.length_c   1.000
_cell.angle_alpha   90.00
_cell.angle_beta   90.00
_cell.angle_gamma   90.00
#
_symmetry.space_group_name_H-M   'P 1'
#
loop_
_entity.id
_entity.type
_entity.pdbx_description
1 polymer ?
#
loop_
_entity_poly.entity_id
_entity_poly.type
_entity_poly.pdbx_seq_one_letter_code
_entity_poly.pdbx_strand_id
1 'polypeptide(L)'
;MNGNSSVPSVSQAPCIKTEPDAWSKEDCLMLLERIRSLLPDADGMKYKTTESHFDWDKIGFGEFTGDMCKQKWHKVSTEVRKYRTMTELIIDAIEFVKNPYKGKKLKTHPEFPKKPLTPYFRFFMEKRAKYAKIHPEMSNLDLTKILSKKYKELPEKKKLKYIQEFQREKESFEKNMARFKENYPELIEERKKSDLPEKPKTPQQLWYNHEKKTYMKLHPDVSQKELKEALRRQWSQLSDKKRLKWISKALELQKDYEGSMRVYHEAHPDTNSDEHVKSVLTKAERQLKDKFDGRPTKPPPNGYSLYCAELMVNMKDVPSTERMVLCSKQWKLMTQKEKDMFQKRCEQKKKQYEIDLQRFLESLPVEERDRVLTEEKLGGGAAGHGEHGRDPQGQVPLGQGTLSQP
;
A
#
# COMPACT_ATOMS: atom_id res chain seq x y z
N MET A 1 58.88 -26.51 -37.93
CA MET A 1 59.67 -25.46 -37.26
C MET A 1 58.80 -24.80 -36.21
N ASN A 2 59.22 -24.89 -34.96
CA ASN A 2 58.52 -24.41 -33.78
C ASN A 2 58.34 -22.88 -33.82
N GLY A 3 57.14 -22.40 -33.52
CA GLY A 3 56.81 -20.98 -33.40
C GLY A 3 55.80 -20.78 -32.28
N ASN A 4 56.32 -20.67 -31.05
CA ASN A 4 55.61 -20.30 -29.84
C ASN A 4 55.03 -18.89 -30.00
N SER A 5 53.72 -18.71 -29.78
CA SER A 5 53.15 -17.38 -29.58
C SER A 5 52.02 -17.47 -28.55
N SER A 6 52.34 -16.91 -27.38
CA SER A 6 51.60 -16.91 -26.14
C SER A 6 50.24 -16.20 -26.27
N VAL A 7 49.19 -16.89 -25.87
CA VAL A 7 47.85 -16.31 -25.65
C VAL A 7 47.81 -15.70 -24.24
N PRO A 8 47.25 -14.50 -24.02
CA PRO A 8 47.14 -13.94 -22.68
C PRO A 8 46.10 -14.73 -21.88
N SER A 9 46.56 -15.31 -20.77
CA SER A 9 45.70 -15.92 -19.74
C SER A 9 44.79 -14.84 -19.18
N VAL A 10 43.50 -14.93 -19.47
CA VAL A 10 42.46 -14.14 -18.79
C VAL A 10 42.48 -14.53 -17.33
N SER A 11 42.98 -13.63 -16.49
CA SER A 11 42.95 -13.72 -15.04
C SER A 11 41.53 -14.05 -14.58
N GLN A 12 41.34 -15.29 -14.14
CA GLN A 12 40.21 -15.63 -13.30
C GLN A 12 40.33 -14.76 -12.04
N ALA A 13 39.39 -13.82 -11.89
CA ALA A 13 39.17 -13.17 -10.62
C ALA A 13 39.04 -14.27 -9.56
N PRO A 14 39.77 -14.19 -8.44
CA PRO A 14 39.69 -15.21 -7.42
C PRO A 14 38.24 -15.27 -6.93
N CYS A 15 37.62 -16.42 -7.14
CA CYS A 15 36.41 -16.80 -6.43
C CYS A 15 36.71 -16.57 -4.94
N ILE A 16 36.03 -15.59 -4.33
CA ILE A 16 36.07 -15.36 -2.90
C ILE A 16 35.54 -16.65 -2.28
N LYS A 17 36.46 -17.52 -1.89
CA LYS A 17 36.18 -18.63 -1.00
C LYS A 17 35.72 -17.95 0.29
N THR A 18 34.41 -17.94 0.54
CA THR A 18 33.89 -17.72 1.89
C THR A 18 34.54 -18.77 2.77
N GLU A 19 35.45 -18.31 3.64
CA GLU A 19 35.95 -19.08 4.78
C GLU A 19 34.78 -19.82 5.43
N PRO A 20 34.95 -21.10 5.83
CA PRO A 20 33.95 -21.79 6.63
C PRO A 20 33.68 -20.93 7.87
N ASP A 21 32.45 -20.48 8.07
CA ASP A 21 32.08 -19.71 9.24
C ASP A 21 32.34 -20.60 10.46
N ALA A 22 33.40 -20.31 11.23
CA ALA A 22 33.91 -21.12 12.34
C ALA A 22 32.94 -21.23 13.53
N TRP A 23 31.71 -20.74 13.37
CA TRP A 23 30.67 -20.70 14.37
C TRP A 23 29.57 -21.69 14.01
N SER A 24 29.33 -22.67 14.87
CA SER A 24 28.17 -23.55 14.76
C SER A 24 26.86 -22.80 15.06
N LYS A 25 25.73 -23.46 14.77
CA LYS A 25 24.41 -22.95 15.14
C LYS A 25 24.31 -22.81 16.67
N GLU A 26 24.84 -23.78 17.38
CA GLU A 26 24.86 -23.86 18.84
C GLU A 26 25.69 -22.72 19.44
N ASP A 27 26.85 -22.39 18.84
CA ASP A 27 27.67 -21.24 19.26
C ASP A 27 26.95 -19.91 19.05
N CYS A 28 26.24 -19.76 17.93
CA CYS A 28 25.44 -18.57 17.67
C CYS A 28 24.29 -18.43 18.69
N LEU A 29 23.63 -19.53 19.05
CA LEU A 29 22.57 -19.50 20.07
C LEU A 29 23.13 -19.23 21.46
N MET A 30 24.30 -19.79 21.79
CA MET A 30 24.99 -19.53 23.06
C MET A 30 25.35 -18.05 23.19
N LEU A 31 25.91 -17.44 22.14
CA LEU A 31 26.18 -16.00 22.09
C LEU A 31 24.90 -15.19 22.39
N LEU A 32 23.81 -15.50 21.71
CA LEU A 32 22.54 -14.76 21.87
C LEU A 32 21.96 -14.91 23.28
N GLU A 33 22.08 -16.08 23.89
CA GLU A 33 21.64 -16.31 25.28
C GLU A 33 22.53 -15.56 26.28
N ARG A 34 23.85 -15.51 26.07
CA ARG A 34 24.76 -14.71 26.90
C ARG A 34 24.46 -13.22 26.82
N ILE A 35 24.20 -12.69 25.62
CA ILE A 35 23.77 -11.30 25.45
C ILE A 35 22.45 -11.06 26.21
N ARG A 36 21.48 -11.98 26.08
CA ARG A 36 20.19 -11.90 26.78
C ARG A 36 20.35 -11.89 28.30
N SER A 37 21.25 -12.71 28.84
CA SER A 37 21.47 -12.82 30.29
C SER A 37 22.02 -11.56 30.95
N LEU A 38 22.60 -10.64 30.15
CA LEU A 38 23.10 -9.35 30.62
C LEU A 38 22.05 -8.23 30.52
N LEU A 39 20.85 -8.53 30.02
CA LEU A 39 19.76 -7.56 29.91
C LEU A 39 18.90 -7.55 31.17
N PRO A 40 18.36 -6.37 31.55
CA PRO A 40 17.32 -6.30 32.57
C PRO A 40 16.03 -6.99 32.09
N ASP A 41 15.19 -7.47 33.02
CA ASP A 41 13.95 -8.22 32.73
C ASP A 41 12.96 -7.47 31.83
N ALA A 42 13.01 -6.14 31.82
CA ALA A 42 12.28 -5.29 30.89
C ALA A 42 13.17 -4.15 30.37
N ASP A 43 13.50 -4.17 29.08
CA ASP A 43 14.28 -3.12 28.44
C ASP A 43 13.39 -2.13 27.68
N GLY A 44 13.47 -0.84 28.01
CA GLY A 44 12.73 0.23 27.33
C GLY A 44 13.55 1.03 26.32
N MET A 45 14.86 0.81 26.29
CA MET A 45 15.80 1.58 25.48
C MET A 45 15.95 0.99 24.06
N LYS A 46 16.32 1.85 23.11
CA LYS A 46 16.66 1.40 21.75
C LYS A 46 17.86 0.46 21.82
N TYR A 47 17.82 -0.64 21.07
CA TYR A 47 18.86 -1.69 21.13
C TYR A 47 20.29 -1.13 20.98
N LYS A 48 20.53 -0.14 20.11
CA LYS A 48 21.87 0.46 19.91
C LYS A 48 22.43 1.12 21.17
N THR A 49 21.55 1.70 22.00
CA THR A 49 21.97 2.32 23.26
C THR A 49 22.44 1.22 24.21
N THR A 50 21.65 0.16 24.37
CA THR A 50 22.00 -1.01 25.18
C THR A 50 23.28 -1.69 24.69
N GLU A 51 23.42 -1.88 23.37
CA GLU A 51 24.61 -2.47 22.73
C GLU A 51 25.90 -1.70 23.04
N SER A 52 25.82 -0.38 23.12
CA SER A 52 26.99 0.47 23.37
C SER A 52 27.56 0.34 24.79
N HIS A 53 26.74 -0.16 25.72
CA HIS A 53 27.12 -0.37 27.12
C HIS A 53 27.56 -1.82 27.40
N PHE A 54 27.58 -2.70 26.39
CA PHE A 54 28.01 -4.08 26.59
C PHE A 54 29.51 -4.19 26.84
N ASP A 55 29.83 -4.88 27.92
CA ASP A 55 31.14 -5.40 28.21
C ASP A 55 31.30 -6.74 27.47
N TRP A 56 31.85 -6.67 26.25
CA TRP A 56 31.97 -7.83 25.37
C TRP A 56 32.91 -8.91 25.91
N ASP A 57 33.86 -8.55 26.78
CA ASP A 57 34.75 -9.52 27.42
C ASP A 57 33.98 -10.45 28.36
N LYS A 58 32.89 -9.97 28.99
CA LYS A 58 31.97 -10.80 29.78
C LYS A 58 31.06 -11.69 28.92
N ILE A 59 30.89 -11.37 27.65
CA ILE A 59 30.08 -12.13 26.69
C ILE A 59 30.91 -13.26 26.05
N GLY A 60 32.23 -13.13 26.03
CA GLY A 60 33.15 -14.17 25.54
C GLY A 60 32.91 -15.53 26.19
N PHE A 61 33.09 -16.60 25.42
CA PHE A 61 32.89 -17.97 25.90
C PHE A 61 33.72 -18.97 25.10
N GLY A 62 34.21 -20.02 25.78
CA GLY A 62 35.05 -21.04 25.15
C GLY A 62 36.28 -20.41 24.50
N GLU A 63 36.45 -20.63 23.20
CA GLU A 63 37.53 -20.08 22.38
C GLU A 63 37.18 -18.72 21.74
N PHE A 64 35.95 -18.24 21.92
CA PHE A 64 35.47 -17.00 21.33
C PHE A 64 35.69 -15.81 22.26
N THR A 65 36.56 -14.88 21.84
CA THR A 65 36.82 -13.64 22.59
C THR A 65 35.67 -12.65 22.46
N GLY A 66 35.65 -11.62 23.32
CA GLY A 66 34.63 -10.57 23.27
C GLY A 66 34.52 -9.90 21.90
N ASP A 67 35.65 -9.65 21.22
CA ASP A 67 35.67 -9.10 19.87
C ASP A 67 35.06 -10.04 18.83
N MET A 68 35.31 -11.35 18.93
CA MET A 68 34.69 -12.35 18.04
C MET A 68 33.17 -12.39 18.25
N CYS A 69 32.73 -12.38 19.51
CA CYS A 69 31.31 -12.30 19.89
C CYS A 69 30.64 -11.03 19.32
N LYS A 70 31.31 -9.87 19.44
CA LYS A 70 30.82 -8.59 18.90
C LYS A 70 30.67 -8.61 17.38
N GLN A 71 31.68 -9.12 16.67
CA GLN A 71 31.64 -9.24 15.21
C GLN A 71 30.52 -10.19 14.76
N LYS A 72 30.36 -11.33 15.45
CA LYS A 72 29.31 -12.29 15.13
C LYS A 72 27.91 -11.71 15.39
N TRP A 73 27.72 -11.03 16.53
CA TRP A 73 26.49 -10.31 16.82
C TRP A 73 26.17 -9.27 15.74
N HIS A 74 27.16 -8.51 15.27
CA HIS A 74 26.92 -7.54 14.20
C HIS A 74 26.41 -8.19 12.92
N LYS A 75 26.98 -9.33 12.51
CA LYS A 75 26.53 -10.11 11.34
C LYS A 75 25.14 -10.70 11.53
N VAL A 76 24.81 -11.20 12.71
CA VAL A 76 23.47 -11.75 12.98
C VAL A 76 22.42 -10.63 13.02
N SER A 77 22.76 -9.51 13.67
CA SER A 77 21.84 -8.37 13.81
C SER A 77 21.52 -7.67 12.48
N THR A 78 22.36 -7.80 11.44
CA THR A 78 22.05 -7.30 10.08
C THR A 78 20.94 -8.06 9.38
N GLU A 79 20.71 -9.32 9.77
CA GLU A 79 19.71 -10.19 9.13
C GLU A 79 18.31 -10.07 9.74
N VAL A 80 18.18 -9.30 10.83
CA VAL A 80 16.94 -9.07 11.57
C VAL A 80 16.51 -7.59 11.55
N ARG A 81 15.25 -7.29 11.88
CA ARG A 81 14.70 -5.93 11.76
C ARG A 81 15.21 -5.02 12.89
N LYS A 82 15.79 -3.87 12.53
CA LYS A 82 16.56 -2.99 13.45
C LYS A 82 15.79 -1.85 14.14
N TYR A 83 14.52 -2.05 14.51
CA TYR A 83 13.68 -0.97 15.06
C TYR A 83 12.96 -1.37 16.35
N ARG A 84 13.71 -1.80 17.37
CA ARG A 84 13.20 -2.48 18.57
C ARG A 84 14.13 -2.35 19.79
N THR A 85 13.71 -2.92 20.92
CA THR A 85 14.56 -3.12 22.11
C THR A 85 15.59 -4.24 21.85
N MET A 86 16.56 -4.43 22.74
CA MET A 86 17.57 -5.48 22.58
C MET A 86 16.96 -6.87 22.80
N THR A 87 16.05 -7.02 23.76
CA THR A 87 15.34 -8.27 24.01
C THR A 87 14.58 -8.74 22.76
N GLU A 88 13.79 -7.85 22.16
CA GLU A 88 13.04 -8.16 20.95
C GLU A 88 13.96 -8.49 19.75
N LEU A 89 15.11 -7.83 19.65
CA LEU A 89 16.09 -8.07 18.59
C LEU A 89 16.75 -9.44 18.75
N ILE A 90 17.06 -9.85 19.98
CA ILE A 90 17.63 -11.17 20.29
C ILE A 90 16.62 -12.27 19.97
N ILE A 91 15.33 -12.09 20.28
CA ILE A 91 14.29 -13.06 19.93
C ILE A 91 14.26 -13.30 18.41
N ASP A 92 14.25 -12.23 17.62
CA ASP A 92 14.30 -12.32 16.15
C ASP A 92 15.63 -12.95 15.67
N ALA A 93 16.75 -12.63 16.31
CA ALA A 93 18.07 -13.17 15.98
C ALA A 93 18.17 -14.68 16.27
N ILE A 94 17.60 -15.13 17.39
CA ILE A 94 17.49 -16.56 17.74
C ILE A 94 16.65 -17.28 16.69
N GLU A 95 15.50 -16.71 16.29
CA GLU A 95 14.66 -17.30 15.25
C GLU A 95 15.39 -17.35 13.89
N PHE A 96 16.16 -16.32 13.55
CA PHE A 96 16.97 -16.31 12.33
C PHE A 96 18.07 -17.38 12.35
N VAL A 97 18.80 -17.54 13.46
CA VAL A 97 19.83 -18.58 13.61
C VAL A 97 19.19 -19.98 13.58
N LYS A 98 18.00 -20.14 14.17
CA LYS A 98 17.25 -21.40 14.11
C LYS A 98 16.81 -21.73 12.70
N ASN A 99 16.25 -20.75 11.98
CA ASN A 99 15.57 -20.90 10.70
C ASN A 99 16.05 -19.83 9.69
N PRO A 100 17.29 -19.89 9.18
CA PRO A 100 17.89 -18.81 8.37
C PRO A 100 17.21 -18.60 7.02
N TYR A 101 16.44 -19.59 6.57
CA TYR A 101 15.68 -19.55 5.33
C TYR A 101 14.21 -19.18 5.51
N LYS A 102 13.74 -18.85 6.72
CA LYS A 102 12.33 -18.54 6.95
C LYS A 102 11.91 -17.25 6.24
N GLY A 103 10.64 -17.17 5.83
CA GLY A 103 10.04 -15.96 5.25
C GLY A 103 10.62 -15.57 3.88
N LYS A 104 11.22 -14.37 3.77
CA LYS A 104 11.68 -13.82 2.48
C LYS A 104 12.80 -14.66 1.84
N LYS A 105 13.59 -15.37 2.64
CA LYS A 105 14.72 -16.20 2.19
C LYS A 105 14.33 -17.65 1.88
N LEU A 106 13.06 -18.01 1.95
CA LEU A 106 12.63 -19.39 1.71
C LEU A 106 13.04 -19.92 0.34
N LYS A 107 12.98 -19.04 -0.67
CA LYS A 107 13.38 -19.37 -2.05
C LYS A 107 14.88 -19.54 -2.25
N THR A 108 15.71 -19.16 -1.27
CA THR A 108 17.17 -19.35 -1.31
C THR A 108 17.60 -20.62 -0.61
N HIS A 109 16.68 -21.37 0.01
CA HIS A 109 17.00 -22.66 0.61
C HIS A 109 17.51 -23.62 -0.49
N PRO A 110 18.63 -24.35 -0.27
CA PRO A 110 19.22 -25.23 -1.27
C PRO A 110 18.25 -26.27 -1.84
N GLU A 111 17.40 -26.84 -0.97
CA GLU A 111 16.38 -27.81 -1.36
C GLU A 111 15.06 -27.20 -1.84
N PHE A 112 14.91 -25.86 -1.84
CA PHE A 112 13.68 -25.24 -2.31
C PHE A 112 13.49 -25.50 -3.80
N PRO A 113 12.40 -26.19 -4.21
CA PRO A 113 12.22 -26.53 -5.61
C PRO A 113 12.11 -25.27 -6.48
N LYS A 114 12.87 -25.22 -7.58
CA LYS A 114 12.81 -24.12 -8.53
C LYS A 114 11.60 -24.30 -9.45
N LYS A 115 10.87 -23.21 -9.70
CA LYS A 115 9.71 -23.24 -10.60
C LYS A 115 10.17 -23.65 -12.01
N PRO A 116 9.43 -24.55 -12.69
CA PRO A 116 9.72 -24.92 -14.06
C PRO A 116 9.58 -23.72 -14.99
N LEU A 117 10.37 -23.69 -16.07
CA LEU A 117 10.30 -22.62 -17.05
C LEU A 117 9.03 -22.79 -17.89
N THR A 118 8.27 -21.70 -18.07
CA THR A 118 7.11 -21.76 -18.97
C THR A 118 7.56 -22.07 -20.40
N PRO A 119 6.66 -22.60 -21.26
CA PRO A 119 7.02 -23.01 -22.63
C PRO A 119 7.74 -21.91 -23.43
N TYR A 120 7.24 -20.67 -23.31
CA TYR A 120 7.88 -19.50 -23.92
C TYR A 120 9.28 -19.23 -23.35
N PHE A 121 9.44 -19.23 -22.02
CA PHE A 121 10.75 -18.93 -21.42
C PHE A 121 11.79 -20.01 -21.72
N ARG A 122 11.39 -21.28 -21.82
CA ARG A 122 12.27 -22.37 -22.26
C ARG A 122 12.73 -22.16 -23.69
N PHE A 123 11.81 -21.88 -24.62
CA PHE A 123 12.16 -21.49 -25.99
C PHE A 123 13.09 -20.27 -26.02
N PHE A 124 12.76 -19.24 -25.24
CA PHE A 124 13.52 -18.00 -25.17
C PHE A 124 14.97 -18.25 -24.71
N MET A 125 15.17 -19.02 -23.64
CA MET A 125 16.51 -19.36 -23.15
C MET A 125 17.32 -20.17 -24.18
N GLU A 126 16.71 -21.16 -24.82
CA GLU A 126 17.37 -22.01 -25.83
C GLU A 126 17.80 -21.19 -27.07
N LYS A 127 16.95 -20.26 -27.52
CA LYS A 127 17.19 -19.47 -28.74
C LYS A 127 17.98 -18.19 -28.49
N ARG A 128 17.80 -17.53 -27.33
CA ARG A 128 18.52 -16.29 -26.98
C ARG A 128 20.02 -16.48 -27.06
N ALA A 129 20.57 -17.56 -26.50
CA ALA A 129 22.01 -17.80 -26.54
C ALA A 129 22.55 -17.93 -27.97
N LYS A 130 21.76 -18.51 -28.89
CA LYS A 130 22.14 -18.65 -30.30
C LYS A 130 22.03 -17.32 -31.04
N TYR A 131 20.93 -16.60 -30.85
CA TYR A 131 20.69 -15.32 -31.50
C TYR A 131 21.64 -14.22 -31.02
N ALA A 132 22.01 -14.21 -29.74
CA ALA A 132 23.00 -13.28 -29.20
C ALA A 132 24.40 -13.48 -29.81
N LYS A 133 24.76 -14.72 -30.17
CA LYS A 133 26.03 -15.01 -30.88
C LYS A 133 26.00 -14.59 -32.35
N ILE A 134 24.83 -14.69 -33.00
CA ILE A 134 24.66 -14.34 -34.42
C ILE A 134 24.50 -12.82 -34.59
N HIS A 135 23.91 -12.15 -33.59
CA HIS A 135 23.70 -10.70 -33.58
C HIS A 135 24.34 -10.08 -32.32
N PRO A 136 25.69 -10.07 -32.20
CA PRO A 136 26.38 -9.55 -31.03
C PRO A 136 26.20 -8.04 -30.83
N GLU A 137 25.92 -7.29 -31.91
CA GLU A 137 25.61 -5.85 -31.85
C GLU A 137 24.15 -5.55 -31.49
N MET A 138 23.27 -6.56 -31.51
CA MET A 138 21.85 -6.34 -31.26
C MET A 138 21.57 -6.28 -29.76
N SER A 139 20.78 -5.28 -29.37
CA SER A 139 20.41 -5.10 -27.96
C SER A 139 19.60 -6.30 -27.45
N ASN A 140 19.74 -6.58 -26.14
CA ASN A 140 18.93 -7.61 -25.48
C ASN A 140 17.41 -7.33 -25.56
N LEU A 141 17.02 -6.06 -25.66
CA LEU A 141 15.61 -5.68 -25.82
C LEU A 141 15.10 -6.09 -27.20
N ASP A 142 15.88 -5.88 -28.25
CA ASP A 142 15.47 -6.22 -29.61
C ASP A 142 15.49 -7.72 -29.86
N LEU A 143 16.47 -8.44 -29.30
CA LEU A 143 16.47 -9.90 -29.25
C LEU A 143 15.20 -10.45 -28.58
N THR A 144 14.74 -9.81 -27.50
CA THR A 144 13.52 -10.22 -26.79
C THR A 144 12.26 -10.00 -27.64
N LYS A 145 12.16 -8.87 -28.34
CA LYS A 145 11.03 -8.61 -29.25
C LYS A 145 11.00 -9.62 -30.39
N ILE A 146 12.13 -9.90 -31.02
CA ILE A 146 12.25 -10.86 -32.13
C ILE A 146 11.84 -12.27 -31.66
N LEU A 147 12.39 -12.75 -30.54
CA LEU A 147 12.08 -14.08 -30.03
C LEU A 147 10.63 -14.22 -29.57
N SER A 148 10.03 -13.15 -29.03
CA SER A 148 8.59 -13.13 -28.72
C SER A 148 7.74 -13.31 -29.98
N LYS A 149 8.05 -12.57 -31.05
CA LYS A 149 7.35 -12.71 -32.35
C LYS A 149 7.55 -14.10 -32.94
N LYS A 150 8.78 -14.61 -32.97
CA LYS A 150 9.11 -15.95 -33.47
C LYS A 150 8.40 -17.07 -32.69
N TYR A 151 8.21 -16.92 -31.38
CA TYR A 151 7.45 -17.89 -30.59
C TYR A 151 5.96 -17.88 -30.93
N LYS A 152 5.36 -16.70 -31.14
CA LYS A 152 3.96 -16.58 -31.56
C LYS A 152 3.72 -17.25 -32.91
N GLU A 153 4.62 -17.03 -33.86
CA GLU A 153 4.61 -17.62 -35.21
C GLU A 153 5.02 -19.10 -35.24
N LEU A 154 5.47 -19.67 -34.12
CA LEU A 154 5.94 -21.06 -34.08
C LEU A 154 4.77 -22.03 -34.34
N PRO A 155 4.93 -23.05 -35.21
CA PRO A 155 3.91 -24.05 -35.43
C PRO A 155 3.48 -24.75 -34.15
N GLU A 156 2.19 -25.08 -34.04
CA GLU A 156 1.62 -25.68 -32.82
C GLU A 156 2.33 -26.98 -32.43
N LYS A 157 2.69 -27.82 -33.41
CA LYS A 157 3.47 -29.05 -33.17
C LYS A 157 4.83 -28.79 -32.48
N LYS A 158 5.49 -27.67 -32.77
CA LYS A 158 6.77 -27.29 -32.14
C LYS A 158 6.53 -26.65 -30.77
N LYS A 159 5.45 -25.88 -30.59
CA LYS A 159 5.03 -25.36 -29.28
C LYS A 159 4.67 -26.50 -28.33
N LEU A 160 3.99 -27.54 -28.84
CA LEU A 160 3.55 -28.70 -28.05
C LEU A 160 4.70 -29.40 -27.34
N LYS A 161 5.88 -29.50 -27.98
CA LYS A 161 7.10 -30.02 -27.33
C LYS A 161 7.44 -29.24 -26.05
N TYR A 162 7.46 -27.91 -26.11
CA TYR A 162 7.76 -27.06 -24.97
C TYR A 162 6.64 -27.10 -23.90
N ILE A 163 5.38 -27.27 -24.32
CA ILE A 163 4.23 -27.42 -23.42
C ILE A 163 4.31 -28.75 -22.64
N GLN A 164 4.58 -29.86 -23.31
CA GLN A 164 4.70 -31.17 -22.69
C GLN A 164 5.89 -31.23 -21.71
N GLU A 165 7.02 -30.63 -22.08
CA GLU A 165 8.19 -30.54 -21.19
C GLU A 165 7.87 -29.72 -19.93
N PHE A 166 7.18 -28.58 -20.10
CA PHE A 166 6.71 -27.77 -18.96
C PHE A 166 5.74 -28.55 -18.06
N GLN A 167 4.79 -29.30 -18.62
CA GLN A 167 3.85 -30.12 -17.85
C GLN A 167 4.59 -31.17 -17.01
N ARG A 168 5.54 -31.88 -17.61
CA ARG A 168 6.36 -32.87 -16.91
C ARG A 168 7.21 -32.25 -15.79
N GLU A 169 7.90 -31.14 -16.07
CA GLU A 169 8.69 -30.45 -15.04
C GLU A 169 7.79 -29.87 -13.94
N LYS A 170 6.56 -29.44 -14.27
CA LYS A 170 5.56 -28.96 -13.32
C LYS A 170 5.11 -30.07 -12.36
N GLU A 171 4.82 -31.26 -12.86
CA GLU A 171 4.49 -32.41 -12.01
C GLU A 171 5.67 -32.78 -11.08
N SER A 172 6.90 -32.80 -11.61
CA SER A 172 8.10 -33.02 -10.79
C SER A 172 8.28 -31.93 -9.73
N PHE A 173 8.03 -30.67 -10.09
CA PHE A 173 8.08 -29.54 -9.16
C PHE A 173 7.04 -29.68 -8.06
N GLU A 174 5.80 -30.08 -8.39
CA GLU A 174 4.74 -30.30 -7.40
C GLU A 174 5.10 -31.41 -6.42
N LYS A 175 5.66 -32.53 -6.90
CA LYS A 175 6.17 -33.63 -6.06
C LYS A 175 7.31 -33.18 -5.15
N ASN A 176 8.31 -32.49 -5.71
CA ASN A 176 9.45 -31.98 -4.93
C ASN A 176 9.01 -30.91 -3.92
N MET A 177 8.02 -30.08 -4.27
CA MET A 177 7.45 -29.08 -3.37
C MET A 177 6.66 -29.72 -2.24
N ALA A 178 5.95 -30.82 -2.50
CA ALA A 178 5.30 -31.59 -1.45
C ALA A 178 6.32 -32.19 -0.48
N ARG A 179 7.40 -32.81 -0.98
CA ARG A 179 8.50 -33.31 -0.15
C ARG A 179 9.19 -32.21 0.65
N PHE A 180 9.43 -31.05 0.03
CA PHE A 180 10.01 -29.90 0.73
C PHE A 180 9.11 -29.42 1.88
N LYS A 181 7.78 -29.44 1.68
CA LYS A 181 6.81 -29.11 2.74
C LYS A 181 6.81 -30.09 3.90
N GLU A 182 6.99 -31.38 3.59
CA GLU A 182 7.04 -32.45 4.59
C GLU A 182 8.35 -32.43 5.39
N ASN A 183 9.48 -32.18 4.71
CA ASN A 183 10.81 -32.17 5.35
C ASN A 183 11.11 -30.89 6.13
N TYR A 184 10.51 -29.75 5.75
CA TYR A 184 10.77 -28.43 6.35
C TYR A 184 9.48 -27.69 6.72
N PRO A 185 8.61 -28.28 7.56
CA PRO A 185 7.33 -27.67 7.94
C PRO A 185 7.53 -26.33 8.68
N GLU A 186 8.59 -26.16 9.45
CA GLU A 186 8.93 -24.95 10.22
C GLU A 186 9.31 -23.75 9.35
N LEU A 187 9.83 -24.01 8.14
CA LEU A 187 10.16 -22.96 7.16
C LEU A 187 8.92 -22.49 6.39
N ILE A 188 7.87 -23.30 6.39
CA ILE A 188 6.62 -23.03 5.69
C ILE A 188 5.61 -22.53 6.70
N GLU A 189 5.61 -21.21 6.86
CA GLU A 189 4.45 -20.54 7.42
C GLU A 189 3.30 -20.72 6.44
N GLU A 190 2.42 -21.69 6.72
CA GLU A 190 1.03 -21.43 6.44
C GLU A 190 0.73 -20.11 7.15
N ARG A 191 0.35 -19.09 6.36
CA ARG A 191 -0.35 -17.97 6.96
C ARG A 191 -1.59 -18.58 7.58
N LYS A 192 -1.50 -18.97 8.86
CA LYS A 192 -2.66 -19.15 9.71
C LYS A 192 -3.48 -17.91 9.43
N LYS A 193 -4.67 -18.09 8.87
CA LYS A 193 -5.63 -17.00 8.77
C LYS A 193 -5.64 -16.43 10.18
N SER A 194 -5.13 -15.21 10.32
CA SER A 194 -5.16 -14.54 11.59
C SER A 194 -6.58 -14.63 12.10
N ASP A 195 -6.79 -14.97 13.37
CA ASP A 195 -8.13 -14.94 13.98
C ASP A 195 -8.73 -13.53 13.96
N LEU A 196 -7.92 -12.52 13.58
CA LEU A 196 -8.38 -11.19 13.20
C LEU A 196 -9.45 -11.25 12.09
N PRO A 197 -10.62 -10.62 12.32
CA PRO A 197 -11.64 -10.43 11.30
C PRO A 197 -11.08 -9.81 10.00
N GLU A 198 -11.56 -10.29 8.84
CA GLU A 198 -11.13 -9.77 7.53
C GLU A 198 -11.75 -8.39 7.28
N LYS A 199 -10.92 -7.40 6.92
CA LYS A 199 -11.37 -6.03 6.61
C LYS A 199 -12.46 -6.05 5.50
N PRO A 200 -13.50 -5.21 5.63
CA PRO A 200 -14.61 -5.21 4.69
C PRO A 200 -14.16 -4.73 3.30
N LYS A 201 -14.79 -5.29 2.27
CA LYS A 201 -14.47 -4.98 0.87
C LYS A 201 -15.23 -3.73 0.42
N THR A 202 -14.57 -2.90 -0.39
CA THR A 202 -15.20 -1.69 -0.95
C THR A 202 -16.31 -2.02 -1.97
N PRO A 203 -17.23 -1.09 -2.26
CA PRO A 203 -18.27 -1.32 -3.28
C PRO A 203 -17.69 -1.76 -4.63
N GLN A 204 -16.62 -1.10 -5.06
CA GLN A 204 -15.90 -1.45 -6.29
C GLN A 204 -15.30 -2.86 -6.23
N GLN A 205 -14.71 -3.27 -5.10
CA GLN A 205 -14.13 -4.61 -4.96
C GLN A 205 -15.20 -5.70 -4.98
N LEU A 206 -16.33 -5.47 -4.31
CA LEU A 206 -17.46 -6.40 -4.32
C LEU A 206 -18.00 -6.60 -5.73
N TRP A 207 -18.24 -5.50 -6.45
CA TRP A 207 -18.68 -5.55 -7.84
C TRP A 207 -17.62 -6.20 -8.74
N TYR A 208 -16.35 -5.81 -8.62
CA TYR A 208 -15.26 -6.35 -9.43
C TYR A 208 -15.15 -7.87 -9.25
N ASN A 209 -15.21 -8.36 -8.01
CA ASN A 209 -15.13 -9.80 -7.74
C ASN A 209 -16.35 -10.56 -8.29
N HIS A 210 -17.52 -9.95 -8.27
CA HIS A 210 -18.73 -10.50 -8.87
C HIS A 210 -18.59 -10.58 -10.40
N GLU A 211 -18.31 -9.45 -11.05
CA GLU A 211 -18.21 -9.39 -12.51
C GLU A 211 -17.01 -10.16 -13.06
N LYS A 212 -15.89 -10.21 -12.34
CA LYS A 212 -14.71 -10.99 -12.73
C LYS A 212 -15.07 -12.45 -12.96
N LYS A 213 -15.89 -13.05 -12.09
CA LYS A 213 -16.31 -14.45 -12.24
C LYS A 213 -17.09 -14.65 -13.54
N THR A 214 -18.06 -13.77 -13.82
CA THR A 214 -18.87 -13.81 -15.05
C THR A 214 -18.03 -13.55 -16.30
N TYR A 215 -17.17 -12.53 -16.26
CA TYR A 215 -16.31 -12.14 -17.38
C TYR A 215 -15.33 -13.25 -17.74
N MET A 216 -14.67 -13.86 -16.74
CA MET A 216 -13.74 -14.97 -16.98
C MET A 216 -14.44 -16.21 -17.55
N LYS A 217 -15.73 -16.43 -17.24
CA LYS A 217 -16.52 -17.50 -17.82
C LYS A 217 -16.84 -17.24 -19.30
N LEU A 218 -17.10 -15.99 -19.68
CA LEU A 218 -17.39 -15.58 -21.06
C LEU A 218 -16.13 -15.41 -21.92
N HIS A 219 -14.99 -15.10 -21.29
CA HIS A 219 -13.71 -14.90 -21.97
C HIS A 219 -12.60 -15.70 -21.27
N PRO A 220 -12.52 -17.03 -21.48
CA PRO A 220 -11.53 -17.89 -20.81
C PRO A 220 -10.07 -17.51 -21.11
N ASP A 221 -9.82 -17.01 -22.32
CA ASP A 221 -8.47 -16.70 -22.82
C ASP A 221 -8.04 -15.23 -22.62
N VAL A 222 -8.87 -14.41 -21.95
CA VAL A 222 -8.54 -12.99 -21.75
C VAL A 222 -7.32 -12.81 -20.85
N SER A 223 -6.44 -11.88 -21.21
CA SER A 223 -5.30 -11.55 -20.34
C SER A 223 -5.76 -10.86 -19.06
N GLN A 224 -5.01 -11.02 -17.97
CA GLN A 224 -5.30 -10.34 -16.70
C GLN A 224 -5.31 -8.81 -16.82
N LYS A 225 -4.55 -8.25 -17.77
CA LYS A 225 -4.50 -6.81 -18.03
C LYS A 225 -5.81 -6.34 -18.68
N GLU A 226 -6.22 -7.00 -19.75
CA GLU A 226 -7.46 -6.68 -20.47
C GLU A 226 -8.69 -6.85 -19.57
N LEU A 227 -8.74 -7.93 -18.78
CA LEU A 227 -9.80 -8.15 -17.78
C LEU A 227 -9.92 -6.97 -16.81
N LYS A 228 -8.79 -6.53 -16.23
CA LYS A 228 -8.78 -5.41 -15.28
C LYS A 228 -9.22 -4.10 -15.93
N GLU A 229 -8.78 -3.83 -17.16
CA GLU A 229 -9.13 -2.62 -17.89
C GLU A 229 -10.61 -2.60 -18.30
N ALA A 230 -11.14 -3.72 -18.79
CA ALA A 230 -12.55 -3.88 -19.14
C ALA A 230 -13.47 -3.66 -17.93
N LEU A 231 -13.18 -4.32 -16.80
CA LEU A 231 -13.96 -4.17 -15.58
C LEU A 231 -13.84 -2.75 -14.99
N ARG A 232 -12.66 -2.11 -15.06
CA ARG A 232 -12.50 -0.70 -14.65
C ARG A 232 -13.41 0.23 -15.46
N ARG A 233 -13.45 0.05 -16.79
CA ARG A 233 -14.33 0.84 -17.67
C ARG A 233 -15.80 0.62 -17.33
N GLN A 234 -16.22 -0.63 -17.18
CA GLN A 234 -17.59 -0.95 -16.80
C GLN A 234 -17.99 -0.33 -15.44
N TRP A 235 -17.13 -0.38 -14.41
CA TRP A 235 -17.38 0.29 -13.13
C TRP A 235 -17.63 1.80 -13.29
N SER A 236 -16.82 2.46 -14.12
CA SER A 236 -16.94 3.90 -14.37
C SER A 236 -18.24 4.30 -15.07
N GLN A 237 -18.85 3.36 -15.80
CA GLN A 237 -20.09 3.55 -16.55
C GLN A 237 -21.32 2.98 -15.83
N LEU A 238 -21.15 2.38 -14.64
CA LEU A 238 -22.29 1.88 -13.87
C LEU A 238 -23.24 3.02 -13.51
N SER A 239 -24.53 2.80 -13.75
CA SER A 239 -25.60 3.66 -13.26
C SER A 239 -25.56 3.77 -11.73
N ASP A 240 -25.98 4.91 -11.20
CA ASP A 240 -26.06 5.18 -9.77
C ASP A 240 -26.89 4.13 -9.00
N LYS A 241 -28.02 3.66 -9.57
CA LYS A 241 -28.83 2.58 -8.96
C LYS A 241 -28.04 1.28 -8.77
N LYS A 242 -27.22 0.91 -9.75
CA LYS A 242 -26.34 -0.27 -9.65
C LYS A 242 -25.20 -0.05 -8.67
N ARG A 243 -24.62 1.16 -8.62
CA ARG A 243 -23.59 1.52 -7.62
C ARG A 243 -24.14 1.44 -6.21
N LEU A 244 -25.34 1.97 -5.97
CA LEU A 244 -26.01 1.94 -4.67
C LEU A 244 -26.16 0.52 -4.12
N LYS A 245 -26.50 -0.47 -4.95
CA LYS A 245 -26.54 -1.88 -4.52
C LYS A 245 -25.22 -2.34 -3.87
N TRP A 246 -24.08 -1.98 -4.46
CA TRP A 246 -22.76 -2.35 -3.94
C TRP A 246 -22.34 -1.50 -2.76
N ILE A 247 -22.77 -0.24 -2.71
CA ILE A 247 -22.58 0.65 -1.56
C ILE A 247 -23.30 0.08 -0.34
N SER A 248 -24.59 -0.25 -0.45
CA SER A 248 -25.35 -0.86 0.64
C SER A 248 -24.72 -2.17 1.11
N LYS A 249 -24.32 -3.04 0.19
CA LYS A 249 -23.65 -4.30 0.53
C LYS A 249 -22.30 -4.09 1.23
N ALA A 250 -21.53 -3.08 0.84
CA ALA A 250 -20.25 -2.76 1.50
C ALA A 250 -20.47 -2.22 2.92
N LEU A 251 -21.51 -1.41 3.14
CA LEU A 251 -21.88 -0.90 4.46
C LEU A 251 -22.37 -2.01 5.40
N GLU A 252 -23.15 -2.96 4.89
CA GLU A 252 -23.58 -4.16 5.64
C GLU A 252 -22.37 -4.98 6.11
N LEU A 253 -21.44 -5.28 5.19
CA LEU A 253 -20.19 -5.97 5.55
C LEU A 253 -19.31 -5.18 6.50
N GLN A 254 -19.35 -3.85 6.44
CA GLN A 254 -18.66 -3.00 7.41
C GLN A 254 -19.28 -3.15 8.80
N LYS A 255 -20.62 -3.17 8.92
CA LYS A 255 -21.33 -3.39 10.18
C LYS A 255 -21.01 -4.77 10.78
N ASP A 256 -21.01 -5.82 9.96
CA ASP A 256 -20.65 -7.18 10.39
C ASP A 256 -19.19 -7.27 10.87
N TYR A 257 -18.29 -6.58 10.18
CA TYR A 257 -16.89 -6.47 10.57
C TYR A 257 -16.72 -5.74 11.89
N GLU A 258 -17.39 -4.61 12.09
CA GLU A 258 -17.37 -3.86 13.36
C GLU A 258 -17.89 -4.70 14.52
N GLY A 259 -18.96 -5.48 14.29
CA GLY A 259 -19.46 -6.46 15.27
C GLY A 259 -18.44 -7.56 15.59
N SER A 260 -17.83 -8.16 14.57
CA SER A 260 -16.81 -9.20 14.73
C SER A 260 -15.55 -8.69 15.42
N MET A 261 -15.12 -7.47 15.10
CA MET A 261 -14.00 -6.79 15.74
C MET A 261 -14.27 -6.53 17.22
N ARG A 262 -15.50 -6.14 17.59
CA ARG A 262 -15.87 -5.94 18.99
C ARG A 262 -15.71 -7.22 19.81
N VAL A 263 -16.24 -8.34 19.31
CA VAL A 263 -16.08 -9.67 19.93
C VAL A 263 -14.60 -10.05 20.03
N TYR A 264 -13.82 -9.76 18.99
CA TYR A 264 -12.38 -10.01 18.99
C TYR A 264 -11.63 -9.20 20.07
N HIS A 265 -11.96 -7.91 20.23
CA HIS A 265 -11.37 -7.06 21.26
C HIS A 265 -11.76 -7.49 22.67
N GLU A 266 -13.02 -7.88 22.89
CA GLU A 266 -13.48 -8.43 24.18
C GLU A 266 -12.72 -9.73 24.53
N ALA A 267 -12.45 -10.57 23.53
CA ALA A 267 -11.68 -11.81 23.72
C ALA A 267 -10.16 -11.58 23.86
N HIS A 268 -9.64 -10.41 23.48
CA HIS A 268 -8.20 -10.09 23.50
C HIS A 268 -7.91 -8.69 24.09
N PRO A 269 -8.10 -8.48 25.41
CA PRO A 269 -8.02 -7.16 26.06
C PRO A 269 -6.67 -6.46 25.93
N ASP A 270 -5.57 -7.21 25.78
CA ASP A 270 -4.20 -6.68 25.65
C ASP A 270 -3.89 -6.15 24.23
N THR A 271 -4.79 -6.32 23.26
CA THR A 271 -4.59 -5.84 21.89
C THR A 271 -5.00 -4.37 21.81
N ASN A 272 -4.08 -3.46 22.11
CA ASN A 272 -4.28 -2.03 21.91
C ASN A 272 -4.47 -1.74 20.41
N SER A 273 -5.71 -1.54 19.98
CA SER A 273 -6.10 -1.36 18.59
C SER A 273 -6.75 0.00 18.36
N ASP A 274 -5.98 1.06 18.51
CA ASP A 274 -6.39 2.38 18.02
C ASP A 274 -6.21 2.48 16.48
N GLU A 275 -6.50 1.38 15.76
CA GLU A 275 -6.44 1.37 14.30
C GLU A 275 -7.72 2.01 13.76
N HIS A 276 -7.67 3.34 13.55
CA HIS A 276 -8.74 4.10 12.93
C HIS A 276 -9.24 3.41 11.65
N VAL A 277 -10.46 2.86 11.71
CA VAL A 277 -11.07 2.13 10.60
C VAL A 277 -11.35 3.13 9.48
N LYS A 278 -10.49 3.13 8.46
CA LYS A 278 -10.70 3.92 7.24
C LYS A 278 -12.05 3.55 6.63
N SER A 279 -12.83 4.56 6.26
CA SER A 279 -14.15 4.33 5.69
C SER A 279 -14.11 3.44 4.43
N VAL A 280 -15.07 2.51 4.34
CA VAL A 280 -15.24 1.61 3.19
C VAL A 280 -15.70 2.33 1.91
N LEU A 281 -16.25 3.54 2.06
CA LEU A 281 -16.79 4.35 0.97
C LEU A 281 -15.87 5.51 0.61
N THR A 282 -15.75 5.78 -0.69
CA THR A 282 -15.18 7.02 -1.21
C THR A 282 -16.11 8.21 -0.97
N LYS A 283 -15.58 9.44 -1.09
CA LYS A 283 -16.39 10.68 -0.97
C LYS A 283 -17.58 10.70 -1.94
N ALA A 284 -17.38 10.26 -3.18
CA ALA A 284 -18.43 10.22 -4.19
C ALA A 284 -19.50 9.14 -3.90
N GLU A 285 -19.09 7.97 -3.41
CA GLU A 285 -20.02 6.91 -3.01
C GLU A 285 -20.83 7.32 -1.77
N ARG A 286 -20.20 7.99 -0.80
CA ARG A 286 -20.92 8.57 0.35
C ARG A 286 -21.93 9.60 -0.10
N GLN A 287 -21.52 10.55 -0.94
CA GLN A 287 -22.44 11.57 -1.46
C GLN A 287 -23.60 10.97 -2.25
N LEU A 288 -23.35 9.89 -3.01
CA LEU A 288 -24.40 9.17 -3.72
C LEU A 288 -25.38 8.49 -2.76
N LYS A 289 -24.88 7.89 -1.67
CA LYS A 289 -25.69 7.27 -0.62
C LYS A 289 -26.51 8.33 0.14
N ASP A 290 -25.88 9.41 0.58
CA ASP A 290 -26.52 10.53 1.26
C ASP A 290 -27.66 11.10 0.42
N LYS A 291 -27.42 11.32 -0.88
CA LYS A 291 -28.45 11.79 -1.82
C LYS A 291 -29.62 10.81 -1.95
N PHE A 292 -29.36 9.51 -1.94
CA PHE A 292 -30.39 8.48 -2.04
C PHE A 292 -31.22 8.37 -0.75
N ASP A 293 -30.57 8.49 0.42
CA ASP A 293 -31.24 8.46 1.72
C ASP A 293 -32.01 9.76 2.02
N GLY A 294 -31.86 10.80 1.19
CA GLY A 294 -32.49 12.09 1.41
C GLY A 294 -31.76 12.96 2.44
N ARG A 295 -30.50 12.65 2.78
CA ARG A 295 -29.69 13.48 3.68
C ARG A 295 -29.49 14.86 3.03
N PRO A 296 -29.86 15.96 3.70
CA PRO A 296 -29.72 17.30 3.15
C PRO A 296 -28.25 17.63 2.83
N THR A 297 -28.02 18.36 1.74
CA THR A 297 -26.68 18.80 1.36
C THR A 297 -26.31 20.09 2.07
N LYS A 298 -25.15 20.10 2.75
CA LYS A 298 -24.66 21.28 3.46
C LYS A 298 -24.52 22.48 2.50
N PRO A 299 -25.10 23.64 2.82
CA PRO A 299 -25.04 24.81 1.95
C PRO A 299 -23.63 25.43 1.94
N PRO A 300 -23.31 26.27 0.93
CA PRO A 300 -22.06 27.02 0.90
C PRO A 300 -21.85 27.84 2.19
N PRO A 301 -20.59 28.02 2.64
CA PRO A 301 -20.30 28.60 3.96
C PRO A 301 -20.52 30.12 4.05
N ASN A 302 -20.49 30.85 2.94
CA ASN A 302 -20.64 32.31 2.90
C ASN A 302 -21.25 32.78 1.56
N GLY A 303 -21.62 34.06 1.48
CA GLY A 303 -22.23 34.66 0.29
C GLY A 303 -21.39 34.50 -0.99
N TYR A 304 -20.07 34.64 -0.91
CA TYR A 304 -19.18 34.43 -2.07
C TYR A 304 -19.24 32.98 -2.58
N SER A 305 -19.16 32.01 -1.68
CA SER A 305 -19.22 30.59 -2.03
C SER A 305 -20.58 30.21 -2.62
N LEU A 306 -21.66 30.83 -2.13
CA LEU A 306 -22.99 30.68 -2.69
C LEU A 306 -23.06 31.22 -4.12
N TYR A 307 -22.55 32.42 -4.34
CA TYR A 307 -22.45 33.02 -5.66
C TYR A 307 -21.66 32.14 -6.64
N CYS A 308 -20.49 31.67 -6.23
CA CYS A 308 -19.68 30.73 -7.02
C CYS A 308 -20.47 29.47 -7.39
N ALA A 309 -21.15 28.86 -6.42
CA ALA A 309 -21.93 27.64 -6.65
C ALA A 309 -23.06 27.84 -7.67
N GLU A 310 -23.76 28.98 -7.63
CA GLU A 310 -24.84 29.29 -8.56
C GLU A 310 -24.31 29.61 -9.97
N LEU A 311 -23.21 30.35 -10.06
CA LEU A 311 -22.59 30.68 -11.34
C LEU A 311 -21.99 29.45 -12.03
N MET A 312 -21.43 28.51 -11.27
CA MET A 312 -20.88 27.25 -11.80
C MET A 312 -21.91 26.37 -12.51
N VAL A 313 -23.18 26.43 -12.10
CA VAL A 313 -24.28 25.66 -12.71
C VAL A 313 -24.61 26.19 -14.11
N ASN A 314 -24.42 27.49 -14.33
CA ASN A 314 -24.79 28.17 -15.57
C ASN A 314 -23.67 28.18 -16.63
N MET A 315 -22.42 27.85 -16.26
CA MET A 315 -21.26 27.85 -17.18
C MET A 315 -20.64 26.45 -17.32
N LYS A 316 -21.44 25.44 -17.70
CA LYS A 316 -20.98 24.04 -17.74
C LYS A 316 -19.86 23.78 -18.75
N ASP A 317 -19.81 24.57 -19.82
CA ASP A 317 -18.85 24.42 -20.93
C ASP A 317 -17.48 25.07 -20.66
N VAL A 318 -17.37 25.85 -19.58
CA VAL A 318 -16.12 26.51 -19.18
C VAL A 318 -15.32 25.60 -18.21
N PRO A 319 -14.01 25.43 -18.40
CA PRO A 319 -13.17 24.67 -17.46
C PRO A 319 -13.33 25.13 -16.01
N SER A 320 -13.27 24.21 -15.05
CA SER A 320 -13.56 24.53 -13.63
C SER A 320 -12.62 25.57 -13.03
N THR A 321 -11.35 25.57 -13.46
CA THR A 321 -10.35 26.55 -13.04
C THR A 321 -10.70 27.95 -13.54
N GLU A 322 -11.09 28.06 -14.80
CA GLU A 322 -11.53 29.33 -15.41
C GLU A 322 -12.83 29.83 -14.78
N ARG A 323 -13.79 28.94 -14.50
CA ARG A 323 -15.00 29.30 -13.77
C ARG A 323 -14.69 29.96 -12.43
N MET A 324 -13.74 29.42 -11.67
CA MET A 324 -13.34 30.01 -10.37
C MET A 324 -12.71 31.39 -10.54
N VAL A 325 -11.88 31.59 -11.57
CA VAL A 325 -11.28 32.90 -11.87
C VAL A 325 -12.36 33.92 -12.22
N LEU A 326 -13.35 33.53 -13.04
CA LEU A 326 -14.47 34.39 -13.39
C LEU A 326 -15.32 34.77 -12.17
N CYS A 327 -15.63 33.80 -11.29
CA CYS A 327 -16.34 34.07 -10.05
C CYS A 327 -15.61 35.11 -9.19
N SER A 328 -14.28 34.98 -9.03
CA SER A 328 -13.49 35.95 -8.26
C SER A 328 -13.51 37.35 -8.89
N LYS A 329 -13.33 37.44 -10.21
CA LYS A 329 -13.34 38.71 -10.94
C LYS A 329 -14.68 39.42 -10.85
N GLN A 330 -15.78 38.70 -11.10
CA GLN A 330 -17.13 39.27 -11.02
C GLN A 330 -17.49 39.67 -9.59
N TRP A 331 -17.19 38.84 -8.60
CA TRP A 331 -17.42 39.18 -7.19
C TRP A 331 -16.69 40.45 -6.74
N LYS A 332 -15.45 40.68 -7.22
CA LYS A 332 -14.73 41.93 -6.93
C LYS A 332 -15.43 43.16 -7.50
N LEU A 333 -16.02 43.04 -8.68
CA LEU A 333 -16.73 44.13 -9.37
C LEU A 333 -18.16 44.35 -8.85
N MET A 334 -18.73 43.39 -8.12
CA MET A 334 -20.08 43.52 -7.57
C MET A 334 -20.17 44.57 -6.46
N THR A 335 -21.31 45.25 -6.42
CA THR A 335 -21.65 46.23 -5.39
C THR A 335 -21.82 45.57 -4.02
N GLN A 336 -21.64 46.34 -2.95
CA GLN A 336 -21.84 45.83 -1.59
C GLN A 336 -23.28 45.33 -1.39
N LYS A 337 -24.27 46.05 -1.92
CA LYS A 337 -25.68 45.67 -1.86
C LYS A 337 -25.93 44.27 -2.46
N GLU A 338 -25.31 43.96 -3.59
CA GLU A 338 -25.44 42.63 -4.20
C GLU A 338 -24.75 41.54 -3.37
N LYS A 339 -23.56 41.83 -2.83
CA LYS A 339 -22.84 40.91 -1.93
C LYS A 339 -23.66 40.61 -0.68
N ASP A 340 -24.31 41.61 -0.10
CA ASP A 340 -25.18 41.47 1.07
C ASP A 340 -26.42 40.62 0.76
N MET A 341 -26.98 40.72 -0.45
CA MET A 341 -28.07 39.84 -0.88
C MET A 341 -27.63 38.36 -0.92
N PHE A 342 -26.43 38.07 -1.44
CA PHE A 342 -25.89 36.71 -1.44
C PHE A 342 -25.60 36.22 -0.01
N GLN A 343 -25.09 37.09 0.86
CA GLN A 343 -24.86 36.75 2.27
C GLN A 343 -26.19 36.39 2.98
N LYS A 344 -27.22 37.22 2.83
CA LYS A 344 -28.56 36.97 3.40
C LYS A 344 -29.19 35.68 2.88
N ARG A 345 -29.06 35.39 1.57
CA ARG A 345 -29.54 34.13 0.98
C ARG A 345 -28.74 32.92 1.46
N CYS A 346 -27.44 33.09 1.69
CA CYS A 346 -26.60 32.05 2.28
C CYS A 346 -27.06 31.70 3.69
N GLU A 347 -27.36 32.69 4.53
CA GLU A 347 -27.88 32.50 5.88
C GLU A 347 -29.27 31.84 5.85
N GLN A 348 -30.15 32.24 4.94
CA GLN A 348 -31.44 31.58 4.76
C GLN A 348 -31.29 30.10 4.38
N LYS A 349 -30.37 29.77 3.46
CA LYS A 349 -30.08 28.38 3.08
C LYS A 349 -29.49 27.58 4.25
N LYS A 350 -28.68 28.20 5.13
CA LYS A 350 -28.18 27.56 6.36
C LYS A 350 -29.31 27.22 7.32
N LYS A 351 -30.22 28.15 7.58
CA LYS A 351 -31.42 27.91 8.42
C LYS A 351 -32.30 26.81 7.84
N GLN A 352 -32.51 26.82 6.51
CA GLN A 352 -33.28 25.77 5.85
C GLN A 352 -32.61 24.40 5.98
N TYR A 353 -31.28 24.34 5.80
CA TYR A 353 -30.52 23.11 5.99
C TYR A 353 -30.64 22.56 7.42
N GLU A 354 -30.60 23.41 8.45
CA GLU A 354 -30.77 22.99 9.84
C GLU A 354 -32.16 22.35 10.07
N ILE A 355 -33.21 22.95 9.52
CA ILE A 355 -34.58 22.42 9.59
C ILE A 355 -34.68 21.08 8.85
N ASP A 356 -34.15 21.01 7.63
CA ASP A 356 -34.21 19.79 6.82
C ASP A 356 -33.37 18.67 7.45
N LEU A 357 -32.22 19.00 8.03
CA LEU A 357 -31.36 18.04 8.72
C LEU A 357 -32.05 17.48 9.96
N GLN A 358 -32.71 18.34 10.74
CA GLN A 358 -33.48 17.91 11.90
C GLN A 358 -34.60 16.94 11.50
N ARG A 359 -35.37 17.28 10.46
CA ARG A 359 -36.41 16.38 9.92
C ARG A 359 -35.84 15.04 9.44
N PHE A 360 -34.69 15.06 8.78
CA PHE A 360 -34.00 13.85 8.37
C PHE A 360 -33.59 13.00 9.58
N LEU A 361 -32.97 13.59 10.60
CA LEU A 361 -32.60 12.90 11.84
C LEU A 361 -33.80 12.27 12.55
N GLU A 362 -34.95 12.95 12.55
CA GLU A 362 -36.21 12.45 13.11
C GLU A 362 -36.74 11.22 12.38
N SER A 363 -36.51 11.14 11.06
CA SER A 363 -36.92 9.99 10.22
C SER A 363 -36.03 8.75 10.38
N LEU A 364 -34.84 8.90 10.96
CA LEU A 364 -33.89 7.80 11.12
C LEU A 364 -34.13 6.99 12.43
N PRO A 365 -33.82 5.68 12.42
CA PRO A 365 -33.68 4.91 13.65
C PRO A 365 -32.64 5.52 14.60
N VAL A 366 -32.82 5.32 15.91
CA VAL A 366 -31.99 5.94 16.97
C VAL A 366 -30.49 5.68 16.75
N GLU A 367 -30.13 4.45 16.41
CA GLU A 367 -28.73 4.06 16.16
C GLU A 367 -28.09 4.84 15.00
N GLU A 368 -28.80 5.02 13.89
CA GLU A 368 -28.32 5.80 12.74
C GLU A 368 -28.36 7.30 13.01
N ARG A 369 -29.32 7.79 13.81
CA ARG A 369 -29.38 9.18 14.26
C ARG A 369 -28.12 9.56 15.04
N ASP A 370 -27.74 8.77 16.03
CA ASP A 370 -26.56 9.03 16.87
C ASP A 370 -25.27 8.99 16.05
N ARG A 371 -25.18 8.08 15.09
CA ARG A 371 -24.06 8.01 14.14
C ARG A 371 -23.98 9.29 13.30
N VAL A 372 -25.07 9.73 12.68
CA VAL A 372 -25.09 10.95 11.86
C VAL A 372 -24.74 12.18 12.70
N LEU A 373 -25.25 12.29 13.92
CA LEU A 373 -24.90 13.37 14.85
C LEU A 373 -23.41 13.38 15.20
N THR A 374 -22.80 12.21 15.40
CA THR A 374 -21.37 12.08 15.65
C THR A 374 -20.54 12.50 14.43
N GLU A 375 -20.97 12.10 13.22
CA GLU A 375 -20.35 12.53 11.96
C GLU A 375 -20.43 14.06 11.76
N GLU A 376 -21.58 14.69 12.06
CA GLU A 376 -21.74 16.16 11.96
C GLU A 376 -20.85 16.90 12.97
N LYS A 377 -20.70 16.38 14.20
CA LYS A 377 -19.79 16.96 15.22
C LYS A 377 -18.32 16.86 14.79
N LEU A 378 -17.89 15.70 14.28
CA LEU A 378 -16.52 15.49 13.80
C LEU A 378 -16.22 16.32 12.54
N GLY A 379 -17.19 16.45 11.63
CA GLY A 379 -17.07 17.28 10.42
C GLY A 379 -17.13 18.79 10.68
N GLY A 380 -17.66 19.22 11.83
CA GLY A 380 -17.72 20.62 12.25
C GLY A 380 -16.42 21.19 12.81
N GLY A 381 -15.56 20.35 13.39
CA GLY A 381 -14.32 20.79 14.07
C GLY A 381 -13.18 21.21 13.12
N ALA A 382 -13.17 20.74 11.87
CA ALA A 382 -12.07 20.99 10.94
C ALA A 382 -12.16 22.33 10.16
N ALA A 383 -13.23 23.12 10.35
CA ALA A 383 -13.47 24.38 9.63
C ALA A 383 -13.65 25.59 10.56
N GLY A 384 -13.15 25.52 11.81
CA GLY A 384 -13.44 26.49 12.87
C GLY A 384 -12.24 27.21 13.50
N HIS A 385 -11.01 27.00 13.05
CA HIS A 385 -9.85 27.77 13.53
C HIS A 385 -8.88 28.10 12.39
N GLY A 386 -9.13 29.24 11.75
CA GLY A 386 -8.24 29.85 10.77
C GLY A 386 -8.66 31.29 10.51
N GLU A 387 -7.78 32.22 10.90
CA GLU A 387 -7.76 33.65 10.55
C GLU A 387 -8.82 34.57 11.16
N HIS A 388 -8.53 35.05 12.38
CA HIS A 388 -8.63 36.50 12.62
C HIS A 388 -7.44 37.17 11.91
N GLY A 389 -7.70 37.70 10.71
CA GLY A 389 -6.70 38.32 9.86
C GLY A 389 -7.20 39.61 9.22
N ARG A 390 -7.04 40.70 9.99
CA ARG A 390 -6.75 42.09 9.57
C ARG A 390 -7.65 42.76 8.52
N ASP A 391 -8.42 43.73 8.99
CA ASP A 391 -8.80 44.92 8.23
C ASP A 391 -7.56 45.64 7.66
N PRO A 392 -7.53 45.97 6.36
CA PRO A 392 -6.60 46.94 5.82
C PRO A 392 -7.27 48.31 5.77
N GLN A 393 -7.25 49.04 6.88
CA GLN A 393 -7.39 50.51 6.83
C GLN A 393 -6.04 51.09 6.38
N GLY A 394 -5.88 51.24 5.06
CA GLY A 394 -4.86 52.11 4.48
C GLY A 394 -5.43 53.52 4.37
N GLN A 395 -5.29 54.31 5.43
CA GLN A 395 -5.57 55.74 5.38
C GLN A 395 -4.28 56.46 4.95
N VAL A 396 -4.29 56.96 3.71
CA VAL A 396 -3.24 57.83 3.17
C VAL A 396 -3.49 59.25 3.71
N PRO A 397 -2.55 59.91 4.40
CA PRO A 397 -2.72 61.30 4.77
C PRO A 397 -2.45 62.19 3.56
N LEU A 398 -3.42 63.05 3.25
CA LEU A 398 -3.30 64.17 2.31
C LEU A 398 -2.22 65.14 2.78
N GLY A 399 -1.30 65.47 1.88
CA GLY A 399 -0.34 66.55 2.07
C GLY A 399 -1.03 67.91 2.13
N GLN A 400 -0.68 68.69 3.14
CA GLN A 400 -0.75 70.15 3.08
C GLN A 400 0.69 70.67 3.00
N GLY A 401 0.98 71.41 1.94
CA GLY A 401 2.22 72.17 1.83
C GLY A 401 2.08 73.50 2.54
N THR A 402 3.16 73.95 3.18
CA THR A 402 3.49 75.37 3.34
C THR A 402 4.98 75.55 3.64
N LEU A 403 5.63 76.21 2.68
CA LEU A 403 6.57 77.34 2.83
C LEU A 403 7.89 77.19 3.61
N SER A 404 8.94 77.30 2.79
CA SER A 404 10.33 77.69 3.00
C SER A 404 10.68 78.64 4.16
N GLN A 405 11.75 78.23 4.88
CA GLN A 405 12.97 78.98 5.28
C GLN A 405 12.89 80.20 6.22
N PRO A 406 14.01 80.61 6.86
CA PRO A 406 15.42 80.17 6.70
C PRO A 406 15.92 79.12 7.69
#